data_AF-X1KJU6-F1
#
_entry.id   AF-X1KJU6-F1
#
_cell.length_a   1.000
_cell.length_b   1.000
_cell.length_c   1.000
_cell.angle_alpha   90.00
_cell.angle_beta   90.00
_cell.angle_gamma   90.00
#
_symmetry.space_group_name_H-M   'P 1'
#
loop_
_entity.id
_entity.type
_entity.pdbx_description
1 polymer ?
#
loop_
_entity_poly.entity_id
_entity_poly.type
_entity_poly.pdbx_seq_one_letter_code
_entity_poly.pdbx_strand_id
1 'polypeptide(L)' 'QDADLVLSLYREYYYSGKPEDRGKAEVIINKQRRGPTDKLDLIFISEYTRFEDRELGEI' A
#
# COMPACT_ATOMS: atom_id res chain seq x y z
N GLN A 1 12.14 -20.26 -1.14
CA GLN A 1 10.83 -20.15 -1.83
C GLN A 1 9.67 -20.36 -0.83
N ASP A 2 9.96 -20.24 0.47
CA ASP A 2 9.23 -20.97 1.51
C ASP A 2 8.14 -20.13 2.19
N ALA A 3 8.10 -18.84 1.90
CA ALA A 3 7.05 -17.94 2.37
C ALA A 3 5.67 -18.35 1.81
N ASP A 4 4.67 -18.31 2.68
CA ASP A 4 3.25 -18.47 2.32
C ASP A 4 2.66 -17.18 1.74
N LEU A 5 3.09 -16.03 2.26
CA LEU A 5 2.65 -14.70 1.87
C LEU A 5 3.88 -13.80 1.63
N VAL A 6 3.87 -13.05 0.53
CA VAL A 6 4.88 -12.02 0.25
C VAL A 6 4.15 -10.75 -0.14
N LEU A 7 4.40 -9.68 0.60
CA LEU A 7 3.84 -8.36 0.37
C LEU A 7 4.94 -7.39 -0.01
N SER A 8 4.65 -6.47 -0.92
CA SER A 8 5.47 -5.29 -1.17
C SER A 8 4.68 -4.03 -0.85
N LEU A 9 5.36 -3.06 -0.25
CA LEU A 9 4.83 -1.73 -0.02
C LEU A 9 5.41 -0.78 -1.06
N TYR A 10 4.53 -0.05 -1.73
CA TYR A 10 4.91 0.95 -2.71
C TYR A 10 4.30 2.30 -2.36
N ARG A 11 5.11 3.36 -2.41
CA ARG A 11 4.71 4.73 -2.09
C ARG A 11 5.09 5.63 -3.25
N GLU A 12 4.10 6.00 -4.07
CA GLU A 12 4.31 6.79 -5.30
C GLU A 12 5.05 8.11 -5.00
N TYR A 13 4.62 8.83 -3.97
CA TYR A 13 5.23 10.12 -3.58
C TYR A 13 6.74 10.06 -3.35
N TYR A 14 7.26 8.93 -2.85
CA TYR A 14 8.69 8.79 -2.56
C TYR A 14 9.54 8.86 -3.84
N TYR A 15 8.98 8.39 -4.96
CA TYR A 15 9.66 8.36 -6.25
C TYR A 15 9.27 9.56 -7.13
N SER A 16 8.00 9.95 -7.13
CA SER A 16 7.49 11.01 -7.99
C SER A 16 7.78 12.42 -7.45
N GLY A 17 7.79 12.59 -6.12
CA GLY A 17 7.90 13.88 -5.46
C GLY A 17 6.72 14.83 -5.70
N LYS A 18 5.66 14.38 -6.38
CA LYS A 18 4.55 15.25 -6.80
C LYS A 18 3.50 15.40 -5.70
N PRO A 19 3.00 16.63 -5.43
CA PRO A 19 2.03 16.86 -4.37
C PRO A 19 0.76 16.01 -4.47
N GLU A 20 0.27 15.70 -5.68
CA GLU A 20 -0.91 14.89 -5.94
C GLU A 20 -0.77 13.42 -5.52
N ASP A 21 0.46 12.94 -5.31
CA ASP A 21 0.74 11.57 -4.87
C ASP A 21 0.94 11.47 -3.36
N ARG A 22 0.88 12.60 -2.64
CA ARG A 22 1.00 12.60 -1.18
C ARG A 22 -0.06 11.70 -0.56
N GLY A 23 0.41 10.83 0.32
CA GLY A 23 -0.43 9.85 0.98
C GLY A 23 -0.79 8.64 0.13
N LYS A 24 -0.56 8.61 -1.18
CA LYS A 24 -0.82 7.39 -1.97
C LYS A 24 0.17 6.29 -1.60
N ALA A 25 -0.35 5.15 -1.20
CA ALA A 25 0.40 3.92 -1.00
C ALA A 25 -0.35 2.74 -1.60
N GLU A 26 0.38 1.72 -2.05
CA GLU A 26 -0.17 0.47 -2.56
C GLU A 26 0.48 -0.68 -1.79
N VAL A 27 -0.35 -1.62 -1.32
CA VAL A 27 0.08 -2.95 -0.88
C VAL A 27 -0.12 -3.91 -2.04
N ILE A 28 0.96 -4.58 -2.42
CA ILE A 28 0.95 -5.57 -3.49
C ILE A 28 1.16 -6.95 -2.89
N ILE A 29 0.16 -7.83 -3.06
CA ILE A 29 0.26 -9.24 -2.69
C ILE A 29 0.98 -9.97 -3.82
N ASN A 30 2.30 -10.06 -3.75
CA ASN A 30 3.11 -10.74 -4.77
C ASN A 30 2.99 -12.27 -4.70
N LYS A 31 2.72 -12.81 -3.51
CA LYS A 31 2.54 -14.25 -3.32
C LYS A 31 1.50 -14.50 -2.24
N GLN A 32 0.56 -15.38 -2.52
CA GLN A 32 -0.39 -15.92 -1.56
C GLN A 32 -0.58 -17.41 -1.85
N ARG A 33 -0.11 -18.31 -0.97
CA ARG A 33 -0.12 -19.77 -1.23
C ARG A 33 -1.55 -20.33 -1.34
N ARG A 34 -2.51 -19.71 -0.66
CA ARG A 34 -3.91 -20.17 -0.57
C ARG A 34 -4.90 -19.05 -0.86
N GLY A 35 -4.71 -18.32 -1.96
CA GLY A 35 -5.58 -17.21 -2.29
C GLY A 35 -5.08 -16.40 -3.48
N PRO A 36 -5.85 -15.39 -3.89
CA PRO A 36 -5.46 -14.53 -5.00
C PRO A 36 -4.30 -13.61 -4.61
N THR A 37 -3.56 -13.19 -5.63
CA THR A 37 -2.68 -12.02 -5.59
C THR A 37 -3.48 -10.82 -6.06
N ASP A 38 -3.38 -9.70 -5.36
CA ASP A 38 -4.04 -8.46 -5.72
C ASP A 38 -3.24 -7.25 -5.22
N LYS A 39 -3.68 -6.07 -5.64
CA LYS A 39 -3.16 -4.78 -5.21
C LYS A 39 -4.25 -4.01 -4.49
N LEU A 40 -3.92 -3.47 -3.33
CA LEU A 40 -4.83 -2.69 -2.52
C LEU A 40 -4.26 -1.28 -2.33
N ASP A 41 -5.10 -0.29 -2.57
CA ASP A 41 -4.77 1.11 -2.32
C ASP A 41 -4.95 1.45 -0.84
N LEU A 42 -3.96 2.15 -0.29
CA LEU A 42 -3.92 2.64 1.09
C LEU A 42 -3.60 4.12 1.12
N ILE A 43 -3.89 4.75 2.26
CA ILE A 43 -3.44 6.10 2.59
C ILE A 43 -2.29 6.02 3.59
N PHE A 44 -1.16 6.66 3.28
CA PHE A 44 -0.01 6.77 4.17
C PHE A 44 0.06 8.16 4.82
N ILE A 45 -0.14 8.22 6.13
CA ILE A 45 -0.04 9.44 6.93
C ILE A 45 1.39 9.55 7.47
N SER A 46 2.17 10.45 6.85
CA SER A 46 3.61 10.57 7.09
C SER A 46 3.98 11.03 8.50
N GLU A 47 3.13 11.87 9.09
CA GLU A 47 3.26 12.46 10.41
C GLU A 47 3.25 11.40 11.51
N TYR A 48 2.56 10.28 11.27
CA TYR A 48 2.43 9.19 12.22
C TYR A 48 3.05 7.88 11.72
N THR A 49 3.64 7.88 10.52
CA THR A 49 4.12 6.67 9.84
C THR A 49 3.05 5.57 9.83
N ARG A 50 1.81 5.94 9.52
CA ARG A 50 0.63 5.06 9.61
C ARG A 50 0.01 4.83 8.24
N PHE A 51 -0.48 3.61 8.02
CA PHE A 51 -1.34 3.28 6.87
C PHE A 51 -2.79 3.18 7.33
N GLU A 52 -3.69 3.75 6.56
CA GLU A 52 -5.14 3.69 6.76
C GLU A 52 -5.82 3.18 5.49
N ASP A 53 -6.98 2.57 5.66
CA ASP A 53 -7.80 2.10 4.53
C ASP A 53 -8.29 3.29 3.72
N ARG A 54 -8.17 3.18 2.39
CA ARG A 54 -8.61 4.22 1.47
C ARG A 54 -10.13 4.45 1.54
N GLU A 55 -10.91 3.40 1.83
CA GLU A 55 -12.38 3.46 1.88
C GLU A 55 -12.93 4.03 3.20
N LEU A 56 -12.18 3.95 4.30
CA LEU A 56 -12.58 4.51 5.60
C LEU A 56 -12.35 6.03 5.70
N GLY A 57 -11.83 6.65 4.64
CA GLY A 57 -11.49 8.07 4.55
C GLY A 57 -12.55 8.97 3.89
N GLU A 58 -13.76 8.48 3.60
CA GLU A 58 -14.89 9.37 3.33
C GLU A 58 -15.51 9.82 4.66
N ILE A 59 -15.05 10.98 5.16
CA ILE A 59 -15.74 11.78 6.18
C ILE A 59 -16.37 12.99 5.50
#